data_AF-A0A352A998-F1
#
_entry.id   AF-A0A352A998-F1
#
_cell.length_a   1.000
_cell.length_b   1.000
_cell.length_c   1.000
_cell.angle_alpha   90.00
_cell.angle_beta   90.00
_cell.angle_gamma   90.00
#
_symmetry.space_group_name_H-M   'P 1'
#
loop_
_entity.id
_entity.type
_entity.pdbx_description
1 polymer ?
#
loop_
_entity_poly.entity_id
_entity_poly.type
_entity_poly.pdbx_seq_one_letter_code
_entity_poly.pdbx_strand_id
1 'polypeptide(L)'
;MKKQHKYIWFFGFLGFQGFDYFKTHNPLSLFWFSFFSFFAYYFINKLANEMPDERYIENSKNAKIKSAIIPIFTIFLVGFGSGLSFVTKEMIILVCAFGYAATLISYAILFWYYDTH
;
A
#
# COMPACT_ATOMS: atom_id res chain seq x y z
N MET A 1 2.85 25.04 7.50
CA MET A 1 2.69 23.61 7.84
C MET A 1 1.25 23.20 7.54
N LYS A 2 1.01 22.39 6.49
CA LYS A 2 -0.34 21.88 6.20
C LYS A 2 -0.74 20.97 7.36
N LYS A 3 -1.92 21.18 7.96
CA LYS A 3 -2.56 20.23 8.89
C LYS A 3 -2.65 18.88 8.18
N GLN A 4 -1.69 17.97 8.42
CA GLN A 4 -1.87 16.59 8.04
C GLN A 4 -3.03 16.07 8.88
N HIS A 5 -4.10 15.64 8.21
CA HIS A 5 -5.27 15.13 8.90
C HIS A 5 -4.87 13.84 9.62
N LYS A 6 -4.65 13.96 10.94
CA LYS A 6 -4.20 12.91 11.87
C LYS A 6 -4.95 11.58 11.73
N TYR A 7 -6.15 11.62 11.16
CA TYR A 7 -7.10 10.52 11.08
C TYR A 7 -7.24 9.89 9.69
N ILE A 8 -6.46 10.29 8.68
CA ILE A 8 -6.55 9.71 7.31
C ILE A 8 -6.35 8.18 7.33
N TRP A 9 -5.53 7.66 8.23
CA TRP A 9 -5.27 6.23 8.31
C TRP A 9 -6.51 5.39 8.65
N PHE A 10 -7.56 5.99 9.25
CA PHE A 10 -8.83 5.32 9.49
C PHE A 10 -9.56 4.93 8.20
N PHE A 11 -9.30 5.60 7.07
CA PHE A 11 -9.83 5.16 5.78
C PHE A 11 -9.31 3.78 5.38
N GLY A 12 -8.24 3.29 6.00
CA GLY A 12 -7.78 1.91 5.85
C GLY A 12 -8.85 0.88 6.19
N PHE A 13 -9.73 1.16 7.16
CA PHE A 13 -10.82 0.27 7.52
C PHE A 13 -11.86 0.09 6.41
N LEU A 14 -11.95 1.01 5.44
CA LEU A 14 -12.80 0.80 4.25
C LEU A 14 -12.35 -0.41 3.43
N GLY A 15 -11.09 -0.85 3.58
CA GLY A 15 -10.60 -2.07 2.92
C GLY A 15 -11.36 -3.33 3.29
N PHE A 16 -11.99 -3.37 4.47
CA PHE A 16 -12.86 -4.49 4.86
C PHE A 16 -14.13 -4.62 4.00
N GLN A 17 -14.53 -3.58 3.25
CA GLN A 17 -15.60 -3.68 2.26
C GLN A 17 -15.24 -4.65 1.12
N GLY A 18 -13.96 -5.02 0.97
CA GLY A 18 -13.52 -6.05 0.03
C GLY A 18 -14.18 -7.41 0.24
N PHE A 19 -14.56 -7.74 1.47
CA PHE A 19 -15.29 -8.97 1.79
C PHE A 19 -16.72 -9.00 1.24
N ASP A 20 -17.28 -7.87 0.80
CA ASP A 20 -18.59 -7.83 0.16
C ASP A 20 -18.61 -8.63 -1.15
N TYR A 21 -17.45 -8.87 -1.78
CA TYR A 21 -17.32 -9.78 -2.92
C TYR A 21 -17.96 -11.15 -2.65
N PHE A 22 -17.81 -11.72 -1.46
CA PHE A 22 -18.37 -13.05 -1.13
C PHE A 22 -19.90 -13.05 -1.05
N LYS A 23 -20.53 -11.88 -0.98
CA LYS A 23 -21.98 -11.71 -1.02
C LYS A 23 -22.45 -11.37 -2.43
N THR A 24 -21.87 -10.33 -3.03
CA THR A 24 -22.35 -9.74 -4.28
C THR A 24 -21.74 -10.37 -5.54
N HIS A 25 -20.66 -11.14 -5.40
CA HIS A 25 -19.86 -11.68 -6.50
C HIS A 25 -19.37 -10.61 -7.49
N ASN A 26 -19.37 -9.34 -7.07
CA ASN A 26 -18.91 -8.22 -7.88
C ASN A 26 -17.39 -8.08 -7.74
N PRO A 27 -16.60 -8.29 -8.81
CA PRO A 27 -15.14 -8.19 -8.75
C PRO A 27 -14.63 -6.80 -8.33
N LEU A 28 -15.40 -5.74 -8.58
CA LEU A 28 -15.06 -4.39 -8.13
C LEU A 28 -14.98 -4.30 -6.60
N SER A 29 -15.74 -5.15 -5.89
CA SER A 29 -15.67 -5.19 -4.43
C SER A 29 -14.25 -5.53 -3.95
N LEU A 30 -13.53 -6.43 -4.64
CA LEU A 30 -12.15 -6.81 -4.30
C LEU A 30 -11.16 -5.63 -4.35
N PHE A 31 -11.43 -4.62 -5.18
CA PHE A 31 -10.57 -3.44 -5.25
C PHE A 31 -10.58 -2.62 -3.96
N TRP A 32 -11.63 -2.73 -3.13
CA TRP A 32 -11.66 -2.07 -1.82
C TRP A 32 -10.46 -2.44 -0.94
N PHE A 33 -9.88 -3.64 -1.05
CA PHE A 33 -8.68 -4.01 -0.30
C PHE A 33 -7.49 -3.05 -0.54
N SER A 34 -7.45 -2.33 -1.66
CA SER A 34 -6.45 -1.28 -1.91
C SER A 34 -6.52 -0.15 -0.88
N PHE A 35 -7.66 0.09 -0.23
CA PHE A 35 -7.81 1.06 0.85
C PHE A 35 -6.95 0.72 2.06
N PHE A 36 -6.53 -0.53 2.27
CA PHE A 36 -5.55 -0.83 3.33
C PHE A 36 -4.25 -0.03 3.20
N SER A 37 -3.90 0.44 1.99
CA SER A 37 -2.81 1.40 1.79
C SER A 37 -2.88 2.63 2.70
N PHE A 38 -4.09 3.08 3.09
CA PHE A 38 -4.26 4.24 3.95
C PHE A 38 -3.66 4.03 5.35
N PHE A 39 -3.47 2.79 5.81
CA PHE A 39 -2.73 2.53 7.04
C PHE A 39 -1.29 3.04 7.00
N ALA A 40 -0.70 3.22 5.82
CA ALA A 40 0.62 3.85 5.65
C ALA A 40 0.68 5.27 6.28
N TYR A 41 -0.43 6.03 6.21
CA TYR A 41 -0.49 7.38 6.79
C TYR A 41 -0.30 7.40 8.31
N TYR A 42 -0.54 6.29 9.00
CA TYR A 42 -0.26 6.21 10.44
C TYR A 42 1.24 6.42 10.73
N PHE A 43 2.12 5.80 9.95
CA PHE A 43 3.57 5.93 10.09
C PHE A 43 4.07 7.28 9.55
N ILE A 44 3.54 7.73 8.40
CA ILE A 44 3.90 9.03 7.82
C ILE A 44 3.54 10.18 8.78
N ASN A 45 2.40 10.10 9.47
CA ASN A 45 2.00 11.10 10.46
C ASN A 45 2.93 11.14 11.69
N LYS A 46 3.62 10.04 12.02
CA LYS A 46 4.65 10.05 13.08
C LYS A 46 5.86 10.87 12.66
N LEU A 47 6.31 10.67 11.42
CA LEU A 47 7.44 11.37 10.80
C LEU A 47 7.16 12.87 10.56
N ALA A 48 5.91 13.23 10.25
CA ALA A 48 5.53 14.61 9.91
C ALA A 48 5.70 15.64 11.05
N ASN A 49 6.00 15.19 12.27
CA ASN A 49 6.30 16.08 13.39
C ASN A 49 7.77 16.53 13.40
N GLU A 50 8.61 15.95 12.55
CA GLU A 50 10.04 16.28 12.44
C GLU A 50 10.30 17.27 11.30
N MET A 51 11.33 18.11 11.47
CA MET A 51 11.74 19.07 10.44
C MET A 51 12.53 18.30 9.37
N PRO A 52 12.15 18.39 8.07
CA PRO A 52 12.83 17.63 7.03
C PRO A 52 14.27 18.13 6.85
N ASP A 53 15.23 17.25 7.11
CA ASP A 53 16.67 17.46 6.91
C ASP A 53 17.21 16.58 5.75
N GLU A 54 18.53 16.61 5.52
CA GLU A 54 19.16 15.79 4.48
C GLU A 54 18.98 14.29 4.75
N ARG A 55 19.05 13.88 6.02
CA ARG A 55 18.88 12.49 6.46
C ARG A 55 17.47 11.98 6.15
N TYR A 56 16.44 12.78 6.40
CA TYR A 56 15.05 12.48 6.08
C TYR A 56 14.87 12.19 4.58
N ILE A 57 15.50 12.98 3.72
CA ILE A 57 15.42 12.79 2.26
C ILE A 57 16.10 11.48 1.84
N GLU A 58 17.29 11.20 2.39
CA GLU A 58 18.02 9.96 2.10
C GLU A 58 17.29 8.72 2.62
N ASN A 59 16.75 8.76 3.84
CA ASN A 59 15.95 7.69 4.42
C ASN A 59 14.69 7.41 3.60
N SER A 60 13.98 8.46 3.15
CA SER A 60 12.83 8.31 2.24
C SER A 60 13.23 7.62 0.93
N LYS A 61 14.38 8.01 0.35
CA LYS A 61 14.89 7.40 -0.89
C LYS A 61 15.25 5.92 -0.68
N ASN A 62 15.94 5.60 0.40
CA ASN A 62 16.32 4.22 0.73
C ASN A 62 15.09 3.34 0.97
N ALA A 63 14.06 3.87 1.66
CA ALA A 63 12.79 3.18 1.86
C ALA A 63 12.06 2.94 0.52
N LYS A 64 12.03 3.92 -0.39
CA LYS A 64 11.47 3.77 -1.74
C LYS A 64 12.15 2.64 -2.49
N ILE A 65 13.49 2.64 -2.56
CA ILE A 65 14.26 1.63 -3.29
C ILE A 65 13.97 0.23 -2.76
N LYS A 66 13.97 0.04 -1.43
CA LYS A 66 13.67 -1.29 -0.86
C LYS A 66 12.22 -1.72 -1.06
N SER A 67 11.27 -0.80 -0.95
CA SER A 67 9.85 -1.11 -1.17
C SER A 67 9.49 -1.38 -2.63
N ALA A 68 10.32 -0.92 -3.60
CA ALA A 68 10.07 -1.06 -5.02
C ALA A 68 10.05 -2.52 -5.52
N ILE A 69 10.61 -3.46 -4.75
CA ILE A 69 10.52 -4.90 -5.07
C ILE A 69 9.07 -5.38 -5.13
N ILE A 70 8.19 -4.82 -4.29
CA ILE A 70 6.78 -5.23 -4.18
C ILE A 70 5.99 -4.91 -5.46
N PRO A 71 5.95 -3.67 -5.99
CA PRO A 71 5.22 -3.39 -7.22
C PRO A 71 5.86 -4.07 -8.44
N ILE A 72 7.19 -4.23 -8.48
CA ILE A 72 7.88 -4.99 -9.53
C ILE A 72 7.37 -6.43 -9.57
N PHE A 73 7.36 -7.10 -8.41
CA PHE A 73 6.88 -8.47 -8.31
C PHE A 73 5.37 -8.57 -8.59
N THR A 74 4.58 -7.59 -8.13
CA THR A 74 3.14 -7.52 -8.41
C THR A 74 2.85 -7.46 -9.90
N ILE A 75 3.52 -6.56 -10.63
CA ILE A 75 3.36 -6.42 -12.08
C ILE A 75 3.85 -7.69 -12.79
N PHE A 76 4.97 -8.27 -12.36
CA PHE A 76 5.47 -9.53 -12.91
C PHE A 76 4.43 -10.66 -12.76
N LEU A 77 3.86 -10.83 -11.56
CA LEU A 77 2.82 -11.83 -11.30
C LEU A 77 1.57 -11.60 -12.15
N VAL A 78 1.13 -10.35 -12.31
CA VAL A 78 -0.04 -10.04 -13.13
C VAL A 78 0.24 -10.28 -14.61
N GLY A 79 1.36 -9.75 -15.13
CA GLY A 79 1.72 -9.86 -16.54
C GLY A 79 1.98 -11.31 -16.95
N PHE A 80 2.81 -12.04 -16.18
CA PHE A 80 3.10 -13.44 -16.45
C PHE A 80 1.89 -14.34 -16.16
N GLY A 81 1.22 -14.11 -15.02
CA GLY A 81 0.10 -14.92 -14.58
C GLY A 81 -1.16 -14.79 -15.45
N SER A 82 -1.41 -13.62 -16.04
CA SER A 82 -2.60 -13.39 -16.88
C SER A 82 -2.72 -14.31 -18.10
N GLY A 83 -1.62 -14.92 -18.54
CA GLY A 83 -1.61 -15.90 -19.64
C GLY A 83 -2.00 -17.32 -19.23
N LEU A 84 -2.14 -17.60 -17.93
CA LEU A 84 -2.44 -18.93 -17.40
C LEU A 84 -3.95 -19.15 -17.31
N SER A 85 -4.42 -20.32 -17.75
CA SER A 85 -5.86 -20.64 -17.86
C SER A 85 -6.63 -20.66 -16.54
N PHE A 86 -5.94 -20.79 -15.41
CA PHE A 86 -6.53 -20.81 -14.07
C PHE A 86 -6.56 -19.44 -13.39
N VAL A 87 -5.92 -18.41 -13.97
CA VAL A 87 -5.88 -17.06 -13.39
C VAL A 87 -7.13 -16.29 -13.79
N THR A 88 -7.95 -15.95 -12.81
CA THR A 88 -9.19 -15.20 -13.04
C THR A 88 -8.99 -13.69 -12.90
N LYS A 89 -9.95 -12.90 -13.39
CA LYS A 89 -9.95 -11.44 -13.22
C LYS A 89 -9.95 -11.04 -11.74
N GLU A 90 -10.62 -11.81 -10.88
CA GLU A 90 -10.68 -11.60 -9.43
C GLU A 90 -9.30 -11.77 -8.79
N MET A 91 -8.54 -12.78 -9.20
CA MET A 91 -7.17 -12.98 -8.75
C MET A 91 -6.28 -11.80 -9.14
N ILE A 92 -6.41 -11.29 -10.38
CA ILE A 92 -5.66 -10.13 -10.85
C ILE A 92 -5.99 -8.88 -10.01
N ILE A 93 -7.28 -8.61 -9.78
CA ILE A 93 -7.71 -7.46 -8.97
C ILE A 93 -7.17 -7.58 -7.54
N LEU A 94 -7.22 -8.77 -6.95
CA LEU A 94 -6.70 -9.05 -5.61
C LEU A 94 -5.19 -8.80 -5.53
N VAL A 95 -4.42 -9.35 -6.46
CA VAL A 95 -2.96 -9.17 -6.52
C VAL A 95 -2.61 -7.69 -6.67
N CYS A 96 -3.30 -6.97 -7.55
CA CYS A 96 -3.10 -5.52 -7.72
C CYS A 96 -3.46 -4.73 -6.45
N ALA A 97 -4.61 -5.00 -5.84
CA ALA A 97 -5.10 -4.28 -4.66
C ALA A 97 -4.17 -4.49 -3.46
N PHE A 98 -3.77 -5.74 -3.19
CA PHE A 98 -2.83 -6.05 -2.11
C PHE A 98 -1.41 -5.60 -2.43
N GLY A 99 -0.94 -5.74 -3.67
CA GLY A 99 0.37 -5.23 -4.09
C GLY A 99 0.49 -3.72 -3.90
N TYR A 100 -0.54 -2.96 -4.26
CA TYR A 100 -0.63 -1.52 -4.01
C TYR A 100 -0.59 -1.20 -2.51
N ALA A 101 -1.44 -1.84 -1.71
CA ALA A 101 -1.48 -1.63 -0.27
C ALA A 101 -0.15 -1.97 0.41
N ALA A 102 0.41 -3.15 0.09
CA ALA A 102 1.69 -3.62 0.62
C ALA A 102 2.85 -2.68 0.27
N THR A 103 2.86 -2.13 -0.96
CA THR A 103 3.90 -1.17 -1.39
C THR A 103 3.92 0.06 -0.49
N LEU A 104 2.75 0.69 -0.30
CA LEU A 104 2.65 1.94 0.47
C LEU A 104 2.88 1.71 1.96
N ILE A 105 2.36 0.62 2.52
CA ILE A 105 2.59 0.26 3.92
C ILE A 105 4.08 -0.04 4.15
N SER A 106 4.71 -0.83 3.28
CA SER A 106 6.13 -1.18 3.43
C SER A 106 7.03 0.03 3.30
N TYR A 107 6.76 0.92 2.34
CA TYR A 107 7.45 2.20 2.24
C TYR A 107 7.35 2.99 3.55
N ALA A 108 6.14 3.17 4.08
CA ALA A 108 5.93 3.98 5.27
C ALA A 108 6.56 3.37 6.54
N ILE A 109 6.52 2.04 6.70
CA ILE A 109 7.18 1.34 7.80
C ILE A 109 8.69 1.46 7.69
N LEU A 110 9.27 1.19 6.50
CA LEU A 110 10.72 1.28 6.29
C LEU A 110 11.23 2.70 6.49
N PHE A 111 10.47 3.68 6.02
CA PHE A 111 10.84 5.08 6.20
C PHE A 111 10.82 5.45 7.68
N TRP A 112 9.76 5.08 8.39
CA TRP A 112 9.69 5.31 9.83
C TRP A 112 10.82 4.60 10.60
N TYR A 113 11.17 3.38 10.18
CA TYR A 113 12.25 2.61 10.80
C TYR A 113 13.62 3.28 10.64
N TYR A 114 14.00 3.69 9.42
CA TYR A 114 15.29 4.35 9.16
C TYR A 114 15.44 5.73 9.78
N ASP A 115 14.33 6.40 10.03
CA ASP A 115 14.38 7.71 10.67
C ASP A 115 14.52 7.60 12.20
N THR A 116 14.03 6.50 12.77
CA THR A 116 14.06 6.24 14.20
C THR A 116 15.33 5.50 14.66
N HIS A 117 16.00 4.75 13.78
CA HIS A 117 17.18 3.91 14.07
C HIS A 117 18.30 4.16 13.08
#